data_AF-A0A7V1GSU9-F1
#
_entry.id   AF-A0A7V1GSU9-F1
#
_cell.length_a   1.000
_cell.length_b   1.000
_cell.length_c   1.000
_cell.angle_alpha   90.00
_cell.angle_beta   90.00
_cell.angle_gamma   90.00
#
_symmetry.space_group_name_H-M   'P 1'
#
loop_
_entity.id
_entity.type
_entity.pdbx_description
1 polymer ?
#
loop_
_entity_poly.entity_id
_entity_poly.type
_entity_poly.pdbx_seq_one_letter_code
_entity_poly.pdbx_strand_id
1 'polypeptide(L)'
;MTFALDREYGLRRFAPMLWRKVGQGVGGVERLRIGVIDRSPSIRETAAIVLHEHDVARFAPEEFLRLDQPFAGDLLLVERGCLTTEELTRLAPGVPVVWLESTPLENNAAHFGALPRPFRPQELRRWVRTFASGLQRERLELATLLPSFPPPLLPAAAIPTVRAALRTQLPLVIYGEQGTGKLRLARALHAASGNHVHVKVPGANCDVHLAEKLRGYPPKTRITLCVTAFEQLAPGREELLADLLLQSQEQQTHLWFLACTTVSPEMLAETEERFGAILHHAAVFTVRLPPLRDRTEDLPAIISAEAARIAAMLRSSPPTFTPEAWERLLHYLWFGNLPELEAVLARTMTLVRERPIPAHALLFAPPGQSTTAQGTTKARNFAPPSTEGKQLPSLSTTQQLEVLLHELAHELKNPLVTIKTISQHLERLLGDETGREQVAQLAGEAVDRMDRILDNLLRFARYGTPTLEKTSVNAVLAPALAELASVLSEKQIVLHYLPPEGAWIQGDPAQLTFALENLLRAVVRDLEEGSTLSIEPLVGSTGIEIRFPRSQGAVVERLRRFVDEEGSGSSPLEPLGFLIARSLLERNRATLREQSEDARCTLTILFPPATGTEETYAETSRFNRG
;
A
#
# COMPACT_ATOMS: atom_id res chain seq x y z
N MET A 1 43.90 -34.95 -6.29
CA MET A 1 45.10 -34.98 -5.43
C MET A 1 45.58 -33.54 -5.40
N THR A 2 45.54 -32.77 -4.32
CA THR A 2 45.79 -33.03 -2.88
C THR A 2 45.13 -31.83 -2.16
N PHE A 3 44.17 -31.96 -1.24
CA PHE A 3 44.31 -32.11 0.24
C PHE A 3 45.55 -31.37 0.80
N ALA A 4 45.57 -30.64 1.91
CA ALA A 4 44.61 -30.22 2.93
C ALA A 4 45.39 -29.38 3.99
N LEU A 5 44.66 -28.68 4.87
CA LEU A 5 44.89 -28.37 6.31
C LEU A 5 44.48 -26.91 6.59
N ASP A 6 43.32 -26.63 7.19
CA ASP A 6 43.00 -26.64 8.65
C ASP A 6 43.86 -25.62 9.42
N ARG A 7 43.42 -24.74 10.32
CA ARG A 7 42.24 -24.63 11.21
C ARG A 7 42.36 -23.29 11.99
N GLU A 8 41.36 -22.99 12.83
CA GLU A 8 41.21 -21.81 13.74
C GLU A 8 40.60 -20.60 13.02
N TYR A 9 39.30 -20.30 13.11
CA TYR A 9 38.47 -20.16 14.31
C TYR A 9 37.07 -20.74 14.10
N GLY A 10 36.50 -21.30 15.15
CA GLY A 10 35.14 -21.84 15.15
C GLY A 10 34.07 -20.73 15.12
N LEU A 11 33.45 -20.55 13.97
CA LEU A 11 32.13 -19.93 13.81
C LEU A 11 31.27 -20.87 12.96
N ARG A 12 30.49 -21.73 13.62
CA ARG A 12 29.40 -22.49 12.99
C ARG A 12 28.10 -21.70 13.16
N ARG A 13 27.32 -21.67 12.07
CA ARG A 13 25.97 -21.10 11.87
C ARG A 13 25.90 -19.62 11.52
N PHE A 14 26.12 -19.32 10.25
CA PHE A 14 25.20 -18.58 9.38
C PHE A 14 25.62 -18.92 7.93
N ALA A 15 24.91 -19.85 7.29
CA ALA A 15 25.01 -20.00 5.84
C ALA A 15 24.04 -18.99 5.21
N PRO A 16 24.44 -18.22 4.18
CA PRO A 16 23.70 -17.05 3.75
C PRO A 16 22.40 -17.47 3.05
N MET A 17 21.33 -16.69 3.25
CA MET A 17 20.20 -16.61 2.32
C MET A 17 20.76 -16.27 0.92
N LEU A 18 21.06 -17.31 0.14
CA LEU A 18 21.64 -17.20 -1.19
C LEU A 18 20.52 -16.90 -2.19
N TRP A 19 20.30 -15.60 -2.39
CA TRP A 19 19.96 -14.91 -3.63
C TRP A 19 19.43 -15.77 -4.78
N ARG A 20 18.23 -15.43 -5.27
CA ARG A 20 17.69 -15.86 -6.57
C ARG A 20 18.55 -15.27 -7.70
N LYS A 21 19.72 -15.88 -7.97
CA LYS A 21 20.42 -15.69 -9.25
C LYS A 21 19.56 -16.35 -10.32
N VAL A 22 19.01 -15.55 -11.23
CA VAL A 22 18.45 -16.05 -12.48
C VAL A 22 19.54 -16.89 -13.16
N GLY A 23 19.29 -18.19 -13.35
CA GLY A 23 20.14 -19.06 -14.16
C GLY A 23 21.29 -19.81 -13.48
N GLN A 24 21.13 -20.38 -12.27
CA GLN A 24 22.03 -21.46 -11.81
C GLN A 24 21.29 -22.63 -11.14
N GLY A 25 20.57 -23.41 -11.95
CA GLY A 25 20.50 -24.86 -11.71
C GLY A 25 21.64 -25.56 -12.44
N VAL A 26 22.07 -26.71 -11.93
CA VAL A 26 23.06 -27.55 -12.60
C VAL A 26 22.45 -28.05 -13.91
N GLY A 27 22.96 -27.57 -15.06
CA GLY A 27 22.48 -27.97 -16.39
C GLY A 27 21.32 -27.13 -16.98
N GLY A 28 21.08 -25.91 -16.49
CA GLY A 28 20.18 -24.94 -17.16
C GLY A 28 18.69 -25.03 -16.79
N VAL A 29 18.33 -25.78 -15.76
CA VAL A 29 16.94 -25.88 -15.25
C VAL A 29 16.74 -24.91 -14.08
N GLU A 30 15.62 -24.19 -14.04
CA GLU A 30 15.28 -23.23 -12.97
C GLU A 30 15.00 -23.99 -11.65
N ARG A 31 15.40 -23.42 -10.50
CA ARG A 31 15.13 -24.05 -9.19
C ARG A 31 13.64 -23.90 -8.84
N LEU A 32 12.94 -25.02 -8.73
CA LEU A 32 11.54 -25.08 -8.27
C LEU A 32 11.43 -25.00 -6.74
N ARG A 33 10.31 -24.49 -6.23
CA ARG A 33 9.87 -24.62 -4.84
C ARG A 33 8.91 -25.79 -4.70
N ILE A 34 9.33 -26.83 -4.00
CA ILE A 34 8.64 -28.13 -3.91
C ILE A 34 8.25 -28.40 -2.46
N GLY A 35 6.96 -28.59 -2.17
CA GLY A 35 6.51 -29.05 -0.86
C GLY A 35 6.36 -30.56 -0.83
N VAL A 36 6.98 -31.23 0.13
CA VAL A 36 6.89 -32.68 0.33
C VAL A 36 6.10 -32.97 1.60
N ILE A 37 4.92 -33.56 1.40
CA ILE A 37 3.97 -33.92 2.46
C ILE A 37 3.88 -35.44 2.51
N ASP A 38 4.47 -36.03 3.54
CA ASP A 38 4.44 -37.48 3.75
C ASP A 38 4.47 -37.74 5.25
N ARG A 39 3.75 -38.75 5.76
CA ARG A 39 3.76 -39.10 7.18
C ARG A 39 5.13 -39.59 7.63
N SER A 40 5.91 -40.22 6.75
CA SER A 40 7.24 -40.74 7.02
C SER A 40 8.31 -39.65 6.98
N PRO A 41 8.99 -39.33 8.10
CA PRO A 41 10.10 -38.38 8.12
C PRO A 41 11.24 -38.79 7.17
N SER A 42 11.49 -40.09 7.06
CA SER A 42 12.54 -40.64 6.20
C SER A 42 12.28 -40.38 4.71
N ILE A 43 11.02 -40.42 4.27
CA ILE A 43 10.65 -40.11 2.88
C ILE A 43 10.83 -38.62 2.60
N ARG A 44 10.41 -37.75 3.53
CA ARG A 44 10.60 -36.29 3.42
C ARG A 44 12.08 -35.93 3.32
N GLU A 45 12.91 -36.53 4.15
CA GLU A 45 14.35 -36.25 4.13
C GLU A 45 15.03 -36.81 2.88
N THR A 46 14.66 -38.01 2.46
CA THR A 46 15.17 -38.60 1.22
C THR A 46 14.80 -37.74 0.01
N ALA A 47 13.55 -37.29 -0.10
CA ALA A 47 13.12 -36.40 -1.18
C ALA A 47 13.93 -35.09 -1.18
N ALA A 48 14.16 -34.48 -0.03
CA ALA A 48 14.93 -33.25 0.09
C ALA A 48 16.42 -33.42 -0.27
N ILE A 49 17.05 -34.54 0.13
CA ILE A 49 18.43 -34.86 -0.28
C ILE A 49 18.50 -35.11 -1.79
N VAL A 50 17.55 -35.87 -2.32
CA VAL A 50 17.50 -36.20 -3.75
C VAL A 50 17.31 -34.93 -4.57
N LEU A 51 16.35 -34.07 -4.20
CA LEU A 51 16.00 -32.83 -4.87
C LEU A 51 16.74 -31.60 -4.31
N HIS A 52 17.92 -31.78 -3.72
CA HIS A 52 18.75 -30.68 -3.17
C HIS A 52 19.08 -29.54 -4.15
N GLU A 53 18.89 -29.77 -5.45
CA GLU A 53 19.04 -28.74 -6.49
C GLU A 53 17.85 -27.76 -6.54
N HIS A 54 16.76 -28.04 -5.83
CA HIS A 54 15.52 -27.27 -5.72
C HIS A 54 15.30 -26.78 -4.27
N ASP A 55 14.35 -25.85 -4.08
CA ASP A 55 13.93 -25.40 -2.75
C ASP A 55 12.85 -26.35 -2.20
N VAL A 56 13.23 -27.26 -1.30
CA VAL A 56 12.35 -28.34 -0.83
C VAL A 56 11.87 -28.07 0.60
N ALA A 57 10.59 -27.72 0.73
CA ALA A 57 9.90 -27.61 2.01
C ALA A 57 9.37 -28.99 2.43
N ARG A 58 9.50 -29.34 3.72
CA ARG A 58 9.10 -30.64 4.28
C ARG A 58 7.96 -30.39 5.25
N PHE A 59 6.86 -31.14 5.12
CA PHE A 59 5.73 -31.01 6.04
C PHE A 59 5.25 -32.37 6.51
N ALA A 60 5.07 -32.54 7.81
CA ALA A 60 4.12 -33.54 8.29
C ALA A 60 2.68 -33.12 7.89
N PRO A 61 1.75 -34.05 7.63
CA PRO A 61 0.39 -33.69 7.25
C PRO A 61 -0.29 -32.73 8.23
N GLU A 62 -0.06 -32.92 9.53
CA GLU A 62 -0.62 -32.09 10.60
C GLU A 62 -0.01 -30.69 10.62
N GLU A 63 1.27 -30.55 10.27
CA GLU A 63 1.95 -29.25 10.14
C GLU A 63 1.43 -28.50 8.93
N PHE A 64 1.21 -29.19 7.81
CA PHE A 64 0.67 -28.58 6.59
C PHE A 64 -0.75 -28.05 6.80
N LEU A 65 -1.59 -28.79 7.54
CA LEU A 65 -2.96 -28.36 7.87
C LEU A 65 -3.03 -27.13 8.79
N ARG A 66 -1.95 -26.82 9.50
CA ARG A 66 -1.83 -25.69 10.44
C ARG A 66 -1.15 -24.47 9.84
N LEU A 67 -0.91 -24.44 8.54
CA LEU A 67 -0.31 -23.28 7.90
C LEU A 67 -1.24 -22.06 8.01
N ASP A 68 -0.71 -20.99 8.61
CA ASP A 68 -1.43 -19.71 8.73
C ASP A 68 -1.62 -19.02 7.36
N GLN A 69 -0.78 -19.34 6.38
CA GLN A 69 -0.86 -18.85 5.02
C GLN A 69 -0.77 -19.99 4.01
N PRO A 70 -1.48 -19.93 2.87
CA PRO A 70 -1.40 -20.96 1.85
C PRO A 70 0.04 -21.14 1.35
N PHE A 71 0.44 -22.39 1.14
CA PHE A 71 1.71 -22.74 0.55
C PHE A 71 1.77 -22.24 -0.91
N ALA A 72 2.65 -21.28 -1.16
CA ALA A 72 2.97 -20.79 -2.49
C ALA A 72 4.19 -21.57 -3.03
N GLY A 73 4.01 -22.43 -4.03
CA GLY A 73 5.11 -23.19 -4.62
C GLY A 73 4.81 -23.66 -6.04
N ASP A 74 5.79 -24.34 -6.64
CA ASP A 74 5.70 -24.82 -8.02
C ASP A 74 5.17 -26.26 -8.10
N LEU A 75 5.27 -27.03 -7.02
CA LEU A 75 4.89 -28.45 -6.97
C LEU A 75 4.65 -28.93 -5.53
N LEU A 76 3.65 -29.78 -5.33
CA LEU A 76 3.45 -30.58 -4.12
C LEU A 76 3.63 -32.07 -4.42
N LEU A 77 4.47 -32.74 -3.64
CA LEU A 77 4.58 -34.20 -3.57
C LEU A 77 3.87 -34.67 -2.31
N VAL A 78 2.75 -35.38 -2.45
CA VAL A 78 1.82 -35.66 -1.34
C VAL A 78 1.58 -37.16 -1.22
N GLU A 79 1.75 -37.71 -0.03
CA GLU A 79 1.34 -39.08 0.28
C GLU A 79 -0.15 -39.28 -0.03
N ARG A 80 -0.45 -40.30 -0.86
CA ARG A 80 -1.84 -40.66 -1.17
C ARG A 80 -2.60 -40.96 0.12
N GLY A 81 -3.70 -40.23 0.34
CA GLY A 81 -4.58 -40.42 1.50
C GLY A 81 -4.11 -39.76 2.81
N CYS A 82 -3.08 -38.91 2.78
CA CYS A 82 -2.72 -38.11 3.96
C CYS A 82 -3.52 -36.79 4.07
N LEU A 83 -3.99 -36.26 2.93
CA LEU A 83 -4.78 -35.03 2.83
C LEU A 83 -5.86 -35.21 1.77
N THR A 84 -6.98 -34.50 1.92
CA THR A 84 -8.05 -34.43 0.93
C THR A 84 -7.76 -33.39 -0.15
N THR A 85 -8.39 -33.53 -1.32
CA THR A 85 -8.28 -32.55 -2.41
C THR A 85 -8.77 -31.17 -2.01
N GLU A 86 -9.79 -31.10 -1.15
CA GLU A 86 -10.36 -29.84 -0.67
C GLU A 86 -9.38 -29.09 0.25
N GLU A 87 -8.73 -29.80 1.18
CA GLU A 87 -7.69 -29.25 2.05
C GLU A 87 -6.49 -28.75 1.24
N LEU A 88 -6.07 -29.50 0.22
CA LEU A 88 -4.98 -29.10 -0.68
C LEU A 88 -5.36 -27.87 -1.52
N THR A 89 -6.58 -27.80 -2.03
CA THR A 89 -7.05 -26.64 -2.81
C THR A 89 -7.13 -25.38 -1.95
N ARG A 90 -7.52 -25.51 -0.68
CA ARG A 90 -7.56 -24.41 0.28
C ARG A 90 -6.16 -23.93 0.70
N LEU A 91 -5.27 -24.86 1.01
CA LEU A 91 -3.95 -24.58 1.59
C LEU A 91 -2.84 -24.41 0.56
N ALA A 92 -3.05 -24.79 -0.70
CA ALA A 92 -2.10 -24.58 -1.79
C ALA A 92 -2.84 -24.34 -3.12
N PRO A 93 -3.60 -23.24 -3.24
CA PRO A 93 -4.43 -22.98 -4.41
C PRO A 93 -3.58 -22.81 -5.67
N GLY A 94 -3.88 -23.61 -6.69
CA GLY A 94 -3.21 -23.54 -7.99
C GLY A 94 -1.83 -24.19 -8.05
N VAL A 95 -1.38 -24.84 -6.98
CA VAL A 95 -0.12 -25.61 -6.97
C VAL A 95 -0.39 -27.03 -7.50
N PRO A 96 0.34 -27.51 -8.52
CA PRO A 96 0.19 -28.88 -9.01
C PRO A 96 0.53 -29.91 -7.93
N VAL A 97 -0.32 -30.93 -7.77
CA VAL A 97 -0.16 -32.01 -6.79
C VAL A 97 0.20 -33.32 -7.48
N VAL A 98 1.20 -34.02 -6.96
CA VAL A 98 1.62 -35.37 -7.37
C VAL A 98 1.52 -36.31 -6.18
N TRP A 99 0.85 -37.43 -6.39
CA TRP A 99 0.62 -38.41 -5.34
C TRP A 99 1.78 -39.39 -5.19
N LEU A 100 2.23 -39.63 -3.96
CA LEU A 100 3.17 -40.68 -3.62
C LEU A 100 2.38 -41.95 -3.25
N GLU A 101 2.52 -43.02 -4.03
CA GLU A 101 1.71 -44.25 -3.94
C GLU A 101 2.51 -45.47 -3.50
N SER A 102 2.01 -46.20 -2.50
CA SER A 102 2.71 -47.37 -1.92
C SER A 102 2.60 -48.64 -2.75
N THR A 103 1.77 -48.65 -3.79
CA THR A 103 1.57 -49.79 -4.70
C THR A 103 2.35 -49.59 -6.00
N PRO A 104 2.92 -50.67 -6.57
CA PRO A 104 3.61 -50.58 -7.86
C PRO A 104 2.62 -50.13 -8.94
N LEU A 105 2.93 -48.99 -9.58
CA LEU A 105 2.15 -48.45 -10.68
C LEU A 105 2.18 -49.43 -11.85
N GLU A 106 1.02 -49.92 -12.30
CA GLU A 106 0.93 -50.70 -13.54
C GLU A 106 1.42 -49.85 -14.72
N ASN A 107 2.09 -50.51 -15.67
CA ASN A 107 2.78 -49.91 -16.80
C ASN A 107 1.97 -48.77 -17.45
N ASN A 108 2.61 -47.60 -17.60
CA ASN A 108 2.14 -46.33 -18.17
C ASN A 108 1.49 -45.26 -17.26
N ALA A 109 1.33 -45.45 -15.94
CA ALA A 109 0.79 -44.39 -15.08
C ALA A 109 1.79 -43.26 -14.68
N ALA A 110 3.05 -43.30 -15.15
CA ALA A 110 4.07 -42.29 -14.85
C ALA A 110 3.87 -40.93 -15.59
N HIS A 111 2.81 -40.80 -16.39
CA HIS A 111 2.51 -39.60 -17.17
C HIS A 111 1.55 -38.66 -16.43
N PHE A 112 2.05 -37.93 -15.41
CA PHE A 112 1.35 -36.82 -14.74
C PHE A 112 0.33 -37.19 -13.65
N GLY A 113 0.80 -37.72 -12.51
CA GLY A 113 -0.05 -37.67 -11.30
C GLY A 113 0.37 -38.53 -10.12
N ALA A 114 1.18 -39.58 -10.33
CA ALA A 114 1.59 -40.48 -9.27
C ALA A 114 3.05 -40.93 -9.39
N LEU A 115 3.73 -41.05 -8.25
CA LEU A 115 5.10 -41.54 -8.09
C LEU A 115 5.11 -42.69 -7.06
N PRO A 116 5.85 -43.78 -7.30
CA PRO A 116 5.88 -44.89 -6.35
C PRO A 116 6.65 -44.50 -5.08
N ARG A 117 6.19 -44.96 -3.91
CA ARG A 117 6.92 -44.94 -2.63
C ARG A 117 7.18 -46.37 -2.15
N PRO A 118 8.41 -46.72 -1.75
CA PRO A 118 9.63 -45.91 -1.82
C PRO A 118 10.11 -45.68 -3.27
N PHE A 119 10.54 -44.46 -3.60
CA PHE A 119 11.05 -44.10 -4.92
C PHE A 119 12.57 -44.29 -5.01
N ARG A 120 13.08 -44.61 -6.20
CA ARG A 120 14.52 -44.52 -6.46
C ARG A 120 14.93 -43.05 -6.63
N PRO A 121 16.04 -42.59 -6.04
CA PRO A 121 16.55 -41.22 -6.22
C PRO A 121 16.61 -40.72 -7.66
N GLN A 122 17.02 -41.59 -8.59
CA GLN A 122 17.16 -41.24 -10.01
C GLN A 122 15.80 -41.06 -10.71
N GLU A 123 14.79 -41.83 -10.32
CA GLU A 123 13.43 -41.75 -10.88
C GLU A 123 12.75 -40.45 -10.44
N LEU A 124 12.86 -40.09 -9.15
CA LEU A 124 12.34 -38.83 -8.63
C LEU A 124 13.02 -37.62 -9.30
N ARG A 125 14.35 -37.60 -9.42
CA ARG A 125 15.07 -36.53 -10.13
C ARG A 125 14.65 -36.41 -11.59
N ARG A 126 14.57 -37.53 -12.31
CA ARG A 126 14.18 -37.54 -13.72
C ARG A 126 12.76 -37.01 -13.90
N TRP A 127 11.83 -37.40 -13.04
CA TRP A 127 10.45 -36.94 -13.10
C TRP A 127 10.35 -35.44 -12.85
N VAL A 128 10.96 -34.94 -11.77
CA VAL A 128 10.95 -33.50 -11.45
C VAL A 128 11.60 -32.68 -12.56
N ARG A 129 12.68 -33.18 -13.17
CA ARG A 129 13.30 -32.52 -14.34
C ARG A 129 12.35 -32.46 -15.54
N THR A 130 11.63 -33.55 -15.84
CA THR A 130 10.62 -33.56 -16.92
C THR A 130 9.47 -32.60 -16.62
N PHE A 131 8.98 -32.58 -15.37
CA PHE A 131 7.94 -31.65 -14.92
C PHE A 131 8.39 -30.19 -15.01
N ALA A 132 9.61 -29.88 -14.53
CA ALA A 132 10.22 -28.56 -14.64
C ALA A 132 10.34 -28.12 -16.10
N SER A 133 10.78 -29.02 -16.98
CA SER A 133 10.86 -28.72 -18.42
C SER A 133 9.49 -28.49 -19.06
N GLY A 134 8.44 -29.19 -18.59
CA GLY A 134 7.06 -28.96 -19.00
C GLY A 134 6.53 -27.60 -18.54
N LEU A 135 6.71 -27.24 -17.28
CA LEU A 135 6.37 -25.92 -16.74
C LEU A 135 7.14 -24.79 -17.44
N GLN A 136 8.44 -24.98 -17.70
CA GLN A 136 9.24 -24.02 -18.44
C GLN A 136 8.75 -23.88 -19.88
N ARG A 137 8.38 -24.99 -20.53
CA ARG A 137 7.79 -24.97 -21.87
C ARG A 137 6.43 -24.26 -21.87
N GLU A 138 5.56 -24.50 -20.89
CA GLU A 138 4.29 -23.80 -20.73
C GLU A 138 4.47 -22.31 -20.45
N ARG A 139 5.45 -21.94 -19.61
CA ARG A 139 5.83 -20.53 -19.37
C ARG A 139 6.38 -19.88 -20.64
N LEU A 140 7.18 -20.59 -21.43
CA LEU A 140 7.73 -20.11 -22.70
C LEU A 140 6.62 -19.95 -23.75
N GLU A 141 5.71 -20.93 -23.85
CA GLU A 141 4.54 -20.90 -24.73
C GLU A 141 3.60 -19.73 -24.34
N LEU A 142 3.33 -19.51 -23.05
CA LEU A 142 2.55 -18.35 -22.62
C LEU A 142 3.29 -17.02 -22.75
N ALA A 143 4.61 -16.97 -22.57
CA ALA A 143 5.39 -15.78 -22.88
C ALA A 143 5.34 -15.45 -24.39
N THR A 144 5.25 -16.47 -25.26
CA THR A 144 5.02 -16.25 -26.69
C THR A 144 3.58 -15.86 -27.02
N LEU A 145 2.58 -16.38 -26.30
CA LEU A 145 1.16 -16.06 -26.50
C LEU A 145 0.78 -14.70 -25.92
N LEU A 146 1.35 -14.30 -24.79
CA LEU A 146 1.09 -13.05 -24.07
C LEU A 146 2.37 -12.24 -23.88
N PRO A 147 3.03 -11.77 -24.96
CA PRO A 147 4.33 -11.10 -24.86
C PRO A 147 4.28 -9.78 -24.08
N SER A 148 3.11 -9.14 -24.00
CA SER A 148 2.90 -7.92 -23.21
C SER A 148 2.52 -8.16 -21.75
N PHE A 149 2.33 -9.42 -21.34
CA PHE A 149 2.03 -9.82 -19.97
C PHE A 149 2.58 -11.23 -19.65
N PRO A 150 3.89 -11.46 -19.82
CA PRO A 150 4.50 -12.77 -19.63
C PRO A 150 4.58 -13.15 -18.15
N PRO A 151 4.74 -14.44 -17.81
CA PRO A 151 5.25 -14.83 -16.49
C PRO A 151 6.59 -14.13 -16.19
N PRO A 152 6.81 -13.59 -14.98
CA PRO A 152 6.00 -13.75 -13.78
C PRO A 152 4.86 -12.73 -13.62
N LEU A 153 4.63 -11.74 -14.49
CA LEU A 153 3.52 -10.78 -14.30
C LEU A 153 2.18 -11.49 -14.17
N LEU A 154 1.98 -12.55 -14.97
CA LEU A 154 0.92 -13.53 -14.76
C LEU A 154 1.31 -14.50 -13.64
N PRO A 155 0.56 -14.54 -12.50
CA PRO A 155 0.81 -15.50 -11.44
C PRO A 155 0.69 -16.94 -11.93
N ALA A 156 1.52 -17.85 -11.40
CA ALA A 156 1.53 -19.25 -11.80
C ALA A 156 0.14 -19.91 -11.63
N ALA A 157 -0.56 -19.62 -10.53
CA ALA A 157 -1.90 -20.12 -10.26
C ALA A 157 -2.95 -19.67 -11.30
N ALA A 158 -2.73 -18.56 -12.02
CA ALA A 158 -3.66 -18.05 -13.02
C ALA A 158 -3.45 -18.64 -14.43
N ILE A 159 -2.31 -19.31 -14.67
CA ILE A 159 -1.93 -19.85 -15.99
C ILE A 159 -2.98 -20.80 -16.58
N PRO A 160 -3.48 -21.83 -15.85
CA PRO A 160 -4.45 -22.77 -16.40
C PRO A 160 -5.76 -22.09 -16.81
N THR A 161 -6.26 -21.19 -15.96
CA THR A 161 -7.50 -20.42 -16.19
C THR A 161 -7.37 -19.49 -17.38
N VAL A 162 -6.26 -18.75 -17.49
CA VAL A 162 -6.01 -17.85 -18.62
C VAL A 162 -5.91 -18.63 -19.93
N ARG A 163 -5.26 -19.80 -19.93
CA ARG A 163 -5.19 -20.67 -21.12
C ARG A 163 -6.56 -21.20 -21.51
N ALA A 164 -7.34 -21.65 -20.54
CA ALA A 164 -8.70 -22.12 -20.77
C ALA A 164 -9.57 -21.00 -21.37
N ALA A 165 -9.55 -19.82 -20.75
CA ALA A 165 -10.28 -18.64 -21.22
C ALA A 165 -9.85 -18.21 -22.62
N LEU A 166 -8.55 -18.22 -22.94
CA LEU A 166 -8.06 -17.86 -24.27
C LEU A 166 -8.50 -18.87 -25.35
N ARG A 167 -8.54 -20.16 -25.01
CA ARG A 167 -8.93 -21.24 -25.93
C ARG A 167 -10.44 -21.27 -26.17
N THR A 168 -11.24 -21.10 -25.12
CA THR A 168 -12.70 -21.22 -25.20
C THR A 168 -13.38 -19.87 -25.48
N GLN A 169 -12.69 -18.76 -25.21
CA GLN A 169 -13.24 -17.41 -25.24
C GLN A 169 -14.54 -17.27 -24.42
N LEU A 170 -14.64 -18.01 -23.31
CA LEU A 170 -15.72 -17.84 -22.33
C LEU A 170 -15.48 -16.59 -21.48
N PRO A 171 -16.55 -16.01 -20.89
CA PRO A 171 -16.45 -14.83 -20.03
C PRO A 171 -15.40 -14.97 -18.92
N LEU A 172 -14.58 -13.93 -18.76
CA LEU A 172 -13.48 -13.91 -17.78
C LEU A 172 -13.53 -12.63 -16.94
N VAL A 173 -13.54 -12.80 -15.62
CA VAL A 173 -13.40 -11.71 -14.65
C VAL A 173 -11.98 -11.67 -14.12
N ILE A 174 -11.32 -10.52 -14.23
CA ILE A 174 -9.99 -10.25 -13.70
C ILE A 174 -10.12 -9.28 -12.52
N TYR A 175 -9.67 -9.68 -11.33
CA TYR A 175 -9.81 -8.86 -10.12
C TYR A 175 -8.50 -8.71 -9.34
N GLY A 176 -8.44 -7.68 -8.48
CA GLY A 176 -7.26 -7.34 -7.68
C GLY A 176 -7.12 -5.83 -7.51
N GLU A 177 -6.15 -5.37 -6.73
CA GLU A 177 -6.02 -3.94 -6.39
C GLU A 177 -5.77 -3.02 -7.61
N GLN A 178 -5.89 -1.71 -7.39
CA GLN A 178 -5.54 -0.73 -8.40
C GLN A 178 -4.05 -0.88 -8.78
N GLY A 179 -3.77 -0.87 -10.09
CA GLY A 179 -2.39 -0.96 -10.59
C GLY A 179 -1.77 -2.37 -10.65
N THR A 180 -2.48 -3.45 -10.31
CA THR A 180 -1.93 -4.83 -10.40
C THR A 180 -1.76 -5.36 -11.84
N GLY A 181 -2.19 -4.60 -12.85
CA GLY A 181 -2.02 -4.96 -14.26
C GLY A 181 -3.25 -5.58 -14.92
N LYS A 182 -4.43 -5.55 -14.28
CA LYS A 182 -5.70 -6.11 -14.82
C LYS A 182 -5.98 -5.73 -16.28
N LEU A 183 -5.90 -4.44 -16.59
CA LEU A 183 -6.13 -3.93 -17.95
C LEU A 183 -5.03 -4.36 -18.93
N ARG A 184 -3.79 -4.52 -18.45
CA ARG A 184 -2.66 -4.98 -19.27
C ARG A 184 -2.84 -6.45 -19.64
N LEU A 185 -3.30 -7.28 -18.71
CA LEU A 185 -3.71 -8.67 -18.97
C LEU A 185 -4.88 -8.74 -19.96
N ALA A 186 -5.94 -7.96 -19.76
CA ALA A 186 -7.08 -7.93 -20.69
C ALA A 186 -6.67 -7.55 -22.13
N ARG A 187 -5.77 -6.57 -22.28
CA ARG A 187 -5.19 -6.20 -23.59
C ARG A 187 -4.33 -7.31 -24.19
N ALA A 188 -3.51 -7.97 -23.37
CA ALA A 188 -2.69 -9.10 -23.82
C ALA A 188 -3.58 -10.26 -24.31
N LEU A 189 -4.66 -10.55 -23.58
CA LEU A 189 -5.63 -11.58 -23.95
C LEU A 189 -6.34 -11.29 -25.26
N HIS A 190 -6.80 -10.05 -25.45
CA HIS A 190 -7.37 -9.63 -26.72
C HIS A 190 -6.38 -9.80 -27.89
N ALA A 191 -5.13 -9.37 -27.70
CA ALA A 191 -4.10 -9.50 -28.73
C ALA A 191 -3.82 -10.97 -29.09
N ALA A 192 -3.90 -11.87 -28.11
CA ALA A 192 -3.67 -13.29 -28.29
C ALA A 192 -4.89 -14.06 -28.84
N SER A 193 -6.11 -13.55 -28.69
CA SER A 193 -7.33 -14.29 -29.07
C SER A 193 -7.61 -14.29 -30.58
N GLY A 194 -6.94 -13.41 -31.33
CA GLY A 194 -7.21 -13.21 -32.75
C GLY A 194 -8.55 -12.52 -33.03
N ASN A 195 -9.18 -11.92 -32.01
CA ASN A 195 -10.39 -11.12 -32.21
C ASN A 195 -10.06 -9.82 -32.94
N HIS A 196 -10.99 -9.36 -33.79
CA HIS A 196 -10.73 -8.23 -34.68
C HIS A 196 -10.81 -6.89 -33.95
N VAL A 197 -11.71 -6.78 -32.98
CA VAL A 197 -12.03 -5.49 -32.33
C VAL A 197 -11.91 -5.61 -30.81
N HIS A 198 -11.27 -4.64 -30.18
CA HIS A 198 -11.27 -4.45 -28.73
C HIS A 198 -12.12 -3.25 -28.36
N VAL A 199 -13.26 -3.50 -27.71
CA VAL A 199 -14.12 -2.44 -27.17
C VAL A 199 -13.88 -2.34 -25.67
N LYS A 200 -13.25 -1.27 -25.21
CA LYS A 200 -13.04 -0.99 -23.79
C LYS A 200 -14.04 0.05 -23.31
N VAL A 201 -14.77 -0.25 -22.25
CA VAL A 201 -15.78 0.66 -21.67
C VAL A 201 -15.73 0.64 -20.13
N PRO A 202 -15.76 1.80 -19.44
CA PRO A 202 -15.95 1.85 -17.99
C PRO A 202 -17.33 1.30 -17.57
N GLY A 203 -17.43 0.63 -16.42
CA GLY A 203 -18.70 0.09 -15.90
C GLY A 203 -19.79 1.15 -15.81
N ALA A 204 -19.45 2.35 -15.35
CA ALA A 204 -20.34 3.50 -15.27
C ALA A 204 -20.89 3.97 -16.63
N ASN A 205 -20.22 3.60 -17.73
CA ASN A 205 -20.56 4.01 -19.10
C ASN A 205 -21.10 2.84 -19.94
N CYS A 206 -21.51 1.74 -19.30
CA CYS A 206 -22.19 0.64 -19.98
C CYS A 206 -23.66 1.03 -20.23
N ASP A 207 -23.93 1.70 -21.34
CA ASP A 207 -25.25 2.22 -21.69
C ASP A 207 -25.83 1.59 -22.98
N VAL A 208 -26.97 2.10 -23.43
CA VAL A 208 -27.63 1.63 -24.67
C VAL A 208 -26.76 1.92 -25.90
N HIS A 209 -25.96 2.99 -25.87
CA HIS A 209 -25.10 3.35 -26.98
C HIS A 209 -23.96 2.33 -27.18
N LEU A 210 -23.49 1.69 -26.11
CA LEU A 210 -22.61 0.53 -26.22
C LEU A 210 -23.26 -0.61 -27.00
N ALA A 211 -24.52 -0.95 -26.70
CA ALA A 211 -25.23 -2.01 -27.40
C ALA A 211 -25.41 -1.67 -28.89
N GLU A 212 -25.78 -0.43 -29.22
CA GLU A 212 -25.84 0.06 -30.61
C GLU A 212 -24.50 -0.03 -31.31
N LYS A 213 -23.42 0.40 -30.65
CA LYS A 213 -22.06 0.33 -31.19
C LYS A 213 -21.62 -1.10 -31.47
N LEU A 214 -21.96 -2.05 -30.59
CA LEU A 214 -21.67 -3.47 -30.80
C LEU A 214 -22.47 -4.06 -31.97
N ARG A 215 -23.74 -3.64 -32.12
CA ARG A 215 -24.60 -4.04 -33.26
C ARG A 215 -24.18 -3.40 -34.59
N GLY A 216 -23.53 -2.24 -34.54
CA GLY A 216 -23.05 -1.52 -35.72
C GLY A 216 -21.85 -2.19 -36.42
N TYR A 217 -21.21 -3.19 -35.80
CA TYR A 217 -20.13 -3.93 -36.47
C TYR A 217 -20.66 -4.91 -37.52
N PRO A 218 -19.89 -5.15 -38.61
CA PRO A 218 -20.29 -6.12 -39.63
C PRO A 218 -20.56 -7.52 -39.06
N PRO A 219 -21.49 -8.29 -39.65
CA PRO A 219 -21.71 -9.68 -39.28
C PRO A 219 -20.40 -10.50 -39.40
N LYS A 220 -20.18 -11.47 -38.49
CA LYS A 220 -18.94 -12.27 -38.34
C LYS A 220 -17.74 -11.54 -37.73
N THR A 221 -17.91 -10.30 -37.27
CA THR A 221 -16.86 -9.63 -36.49
C THR A 221 -16.69 -10.32 -35.14
N ARG A 222 -15.45 -10.69 -34.79
CA ARG A 222 -15.11 -11.18 -33.46
C ARG A 222 -14.70 -10.00 -32.58
N ILE A 223 -15.42 -9.79 -31.50
CA ILE A 223 -15.28 -8.61 -30.64
C ILE A 223 -14.85 -9.09 -29.26
N THR A 224 -13.85 -8.43 -28.68
CA THR A 224 -13.57 -8.50 -27.24
C THR A 224 -14.16 -7.26 -26.57
N LEU A 225 -15.16 -7.45 -25.70
CA LEU A 225 -15.69 -6.39 -24.84
C LEU A 225 -14.99 -6.44 -23.49
N CYS A 226 -14.26 -5.39 -23.14
CA CYS A 226 -13.58 -5.22 -21.87
C CYS A 226 -14.29 -4.16 -21.03
N VAL A 227 -15.01 -4.57 -19.99
CA VAL A 227 -15.62 -3.68 -19.01
C VAL A 227 -14.65 -3.41 -17.87
N THR A 228 -14.26 -2.15 -17.65
CA THR A 228 -13.34 -1.75 -16.57
C THR A 228 -14.07 -1.11 -15.40
N ALA A 229 -13.60 -1.33 -14.17
CA ALA A 229 -14.30 -0.90 -12.96
C ALA A 229 -15.73 -1.44 -12.97
N PHE A 230 -15.85 -2.77 -13.14
CA PHE A 230 -17.13 -3.47 -13.22
C PHE A 230 -18.01 -3.23 -11.98
N GLU A 231 -17.39 -3.00 -10.83
CA GLU A 231 -18.03 -2.59 -9.58
C GLU A 231 -18.79 -1.26 -9.67
N GLN A 232 -18.48 -0.41 -10.66
CA GLN A 232 -19.14 0.89 -10.88
C GLN A 232 -20.29 0.80 -11.89
N LEU A 233 -20.81 -0.40 -12.18
CA LEU A 233 -21.95 -0.54 -13.07
C LEU A 233 -23.14 0.27 -12.55
N ALA A 234 -23.75 1.07 -13.41
CA ALA A 234 -24.96 1.80 -13.06
C ALA A 234 -26.16 0.84 -12.92
N PRO A 235 -27.11 1.10 -12.00
CA PRO A 235 -28.28 0.24 -11.83
C PRO A 235 -29.07 0.03 -13.12
N GLY A 236 -29.46 -1.21 -13.40
CA GLY A 236 -30.21 -1.62 -14.59
C GLY A 236 -29.34 -1.85 -15.83
N ARG A 237 -28.01 -1.73 -15.72
CA ARG A 237 -27.08 -2.03 -16.82
C ARG A 237 -26.60 -3.48 -16.81
N GLU A 238 -26.84 -4.20 -15.71
CA GLU A 238 -26.59 -5.63 -15.56
C GLU A 238 -27.44 -6.43 -16.54
N GLU A 239 -28.73 -6.11 -16.64
CA GLU A 239 -29.67 -6.73 -17.57
C GLU A 239 -29.23 -6.53 -19.03
N LEU A 240 -28.83 -5.30 -19.38
CA LEU A 240 -28.30 -5.00 -20.71
C LEU A 240 -27.05 -5.83 -21.03
N LEU A 241 -26.13 -5.99 -20.08
CA LEU A 241 -24.95 -6.84 -20.29
C LEU A 241 -25.30 -8.32 -20.37
N ALA A 242 -26.23 -8.80 -19.53
CA ALA A 242 -26.71 -10.17 -19.58
C ALA A 242 -27.36 -10.49 -20.93
N ASP A 243 -28.23 -9.59 -21.42
CA ASP A 243 -28.86 -9.70 -22.73
C ASP A 243 -27.82 -9.73 -23.86
N LEU A 244 -26.79 -8.88 -23.80
CA LEU A 244 -25.71 -8.88 -24.78
C LEU A 244 -24.92 -10.19 -24.77
N LEU A 245 -24.66 -10.76 -23.58
CA LEU A 245 -23.97 -12.04 -23.44
C LEU A 245 -24.79 -13.19 -24.03
N LEU A 246 -26.10 -13.22 -23.74
CA LEU A 246 -27.01 -14.24 -24.26
C LEU A 246 -27.20 -14.12 -25.79
N GLN A 247 -27.47 -12.91 -26.30
CA GLN A 247 -27.67 -12.64 -27.72
C GLN A 247 -26.43 -12.93 -28.57
N SER A 248 -25.23 -12.79 -27.99
CA SER A 248 -23.97 -13.10 -28.70
C SER A 248 -23.82 -14.58 -29.09
N GLN A 249 -24.56 -15.48 -28.45
CA GLN A 249 -24.60 -16.89 -28.83
C GLN A 249 -25.56 -17.16 -30.01
N GLU A 250 -26.54 -16.29 -30.22
CA GLU A 250 -27.58 -16.44 -31.25
C GLU A 250 -27.26 -15.68 -32.54
N GLN A 251 -26.59 -14.52 -32.42
CA GLN A 251 -26.20 -13.67 -33.55
C GLN A 251 -24.89 -14.17 -34.17
N GLN A 252 -24.66 -13.92 -35.48
CA GLN A 252 -23.40 -14.27 -36.16
C GLN A 252 -22.19 -13.41 -35.71
N THR A 253 -22.22 -12.82 -34.52
CA THR A 253 -21.21 -11.89 -33.98
C THR A 253 -20.64 -12.50 -32.70
N HIS A 254 -19.40 -12.97 -32.76
CA HIS A 254 -18.76 -13.62 -31.61
C HIS A 254 -18.28 -12.56 -30.61
N LEU A 255 -18.90 -12.48 -29.45
CA LEU A 255 -18.55 -11.54 -28.38
C LEU A 255 -17.81 -12.28 -27.25
N TRP A 256 -16.55 -11.93 -27.03
CA TRP A 256 -15.80 -12.38 -25.86
C TRP A 256 -15.83 -11.30 -24.78
N PHE A 257 -16.35 -11.65 -23.60
CA PHE A 257 -16.49 -10.74 -22.48
C PHE A 257 -15.35 -10.83 -21.47
N LEU A 258 -14.75 -9.69 -21.16
CA LEU A 258 -13.75 -9.51 -20.13
C LEU A 258 -14.23 -8.44 -19.14
N ALA A 259 -14.23 -8.73 -17.85
CA ALA A 259 -14.50 -7.74 -16.80
C ALA A 259 -13.25 -7.53 -15.94
N CYS A 260 -12.99 -6.27 -15.56
CA CYS A 260 -11.91 -5.89 -14.66
C CYS A 260 -12.49 -5.17 -13.45
N THR A 261 -12.18 -5.65 -12.24
CA THR A 261 -12.69 -5.06 -11.00
C THR A 261 -11.62 -4.97 -9.90
N THR A 262 -11.80 -4.04 -8.96
CA THR A 262 -10.96 -3.96 -7.75
C THR A 262 -11.42 -4.88 -6.62
N VAL A 263 -12.68 -5.29 -6.64
CA VAL A 263 -13.34 -6.10 -5.61
C VAL A 263 -13.44 -7.54 -6.11
N SER A 264 -13.43 -8.54 -5.21
CA SER A 264 -13.65 -9.92 -5.65
C SER A 264 -15.10 -10.12 -6.13
N PRO A 265 -15.35 -11.04 -7.09
CA PRO A 265 -16.70 -11.34 -7.56
C PRO A 265 -17.66 -11.76 -6.44
N GLU A 266 -17.15 -12.50 -5.44
CA GLU A 266 -17.95 -12.98 -4.31
C GLU A 266 -18.45 -11.81 -3.46
N MET A 267 -17.54 -10.87 -3.13
CA MET A 267 -17.89 -9.67 -2.36
C MET A 267 -18.85 -8.76 -3.14
N LEU A 268 -18.70 -8.67 -4.45
CA LEU A 268 -19.64 -7.90 -5.30
C LEU A 268 -21.04 -8.48 -5.28
N ALA A 269 -21.16 -9.81 -5.37
CA ALA A 269 -22.44 -10.50 -5.30
C ALA A 269 -23.10 -10.37 -3.91
N GLU A 270 -22.31 -10.34 -2.83
CA GLU A 270 -22.81 -10.15 -1.46
C GLU A 270 -23.26 -8.71 -1.19
N THR A 271 -22.58 -7.71 -1.77
CA THR A 271 -22.88 -6.30 -1.52
C THR A 271 -24.21 -5.90 -2.14
N GLU A 272 -24.49 -6.32 -3.38
CA GLU A 272 -25.73 -6.00 -4.07
C GLU A 272 -26.21 -7.18 -4.94
N GLU A 273 -27.45 -7.62 -4.74
CA GLU A 273 -28.05 -8.79 -5.39
C GLU A 273 -28.00 -8.73 -6.93
N ARG A 274 -28.06 -7.52 -7.51
CA ARG A 274 -27.96 -7.30 -8.96
C ARG A 274 -26.65 -7.83 -9.57
N PHE A 275 -25.54 -7.75 -8.83
CA PHE A 275 -24.26 -8.27 -9.31
C PHE A 275 -24.26 -9.80 -9.34
N GLY A 276 -24.95 -10.46 -8.41
CA GLY A 276 -25.07 -11.93 -8.39
C GLY A 276 -25.66 -12.48 -9.69
N ALA A 277 -26.72 -11.84 -10.21
CA ALA A 277 -27.38 -12.26 -11.45
C ALA A 277 -26.45 -12.17 -12.68
N ILE A 278 -25.74 -11.04 -12.86
CA ILE A 278 -24.82 -10.89 -13.99
C ILE A 278 -23.55 -11.74 -13.84
N LEU A 279 -23.04 -11.91 -12.62
CA LEU A 279 -21.82 -12.69 -12.37
C LEU A 279 -22.02 -14.17 -12.69
N HIS A 280 -23.23 -14.73 -12.55
CA HIS A 280 -23.54 -16.08 -12.99
C HIS A 280 -23.23 -16.31 -14.49
N HIS A 281 -23.38 -15.27 -15.31
CA HIS A 281 -23.07 -15.31 -16.75
C HIS A 281 -21.66 -14.79 -17.08
N ALA A 282 -21.19 -13.79 -16.33
CA ALA A 282 -19.95 -13.07 -16.62
C ALA A 282 -18.70 -13.71 -15.98
N ALA A 283 -18.83 -14.42 -14.86
CA ALA A 283 -17.73 -14.96 -14.05
C ALA A 283 -17.47 -16.45 -14.29
N VAL A 284 -17.57 -16.91 -15.55
CA VAL A 284 -17.29 -18.32 -15.91
C VAL A 284 -15.85 -18.70 -15.57
N PHE A 285 -14.90 -17.79 -15.86
CA PHE A 285 -13.55 -17.86 -15.33
C PHE A 285 -13.26 -16.64 -14.46
N THR A 286 -12.48 -16.84 -13.40
CA THR A 286 -12.00 -15.77 -12.52
C THR A 286 -10.48 -15.83 -12.38
N VAL A 287 -9.83 -14.68 -12.49
CA VAL A 287 -8.37 -14.54 -12.35
C VAL A 287 -8.07 -13.46 -11.33
N ARG A 288 -7.42 -13.85 -10.23
CA ARG A 288 -6.88 -12.93 -9.23
C ARG A 288 -5.49 -12.45 -9.63
N LEU A 289 -5.29 -11.13 -9.62
CA LEU A 289 -3.97 -10.50 -9.68
C LEU A 289 -3.64 -9.89 -8.31
N PRO A 290 -2.88 -10.59 -7.45
CA PRO A 290 -2.51 -10.08 -6.14
C PRO A 290 -1.61 -8.83 -6.24
N PRO A 291 -1.63 -7.94 -5.23
CA PRO A 291 -0.75 -6.78 -5.19
C PRO A 291 0.71 -7.20 -5.08
N LEU A 292 1.63 -6.33 -5.53
CA LEU A 292 3.07 -6.66 -5.61
C LEU A 292 3.68 -7.05 -4.25
N ARG A 293 3.18 -6.47 -3.15
CA ARG A 293 3.63 -6.81 -1.78
C ARG A 293 3.28 -8.24 -1.35
N ASP A 294 2.22 -8.82 -1.89
CA ASP A 294 1.82 -10.21 -1.63
C ASP A 294 2.58 -11.19 -2.55
N ARG A 295 3.42 -10.66 -3.45
CA ARG A 295 4.15 -11.39 -4.48
C ARG A 295 5.65 -11.35 -4.26
N THR A 296 6.08 -11.43 -3.01
CA THR A 296 7.50 -11.32 -2.60
C THR A 296 8.43 -12.25 -3.39
N GLU A 297 7.97 -13.45 -3.72
CA GLU A 297 8.73 -14.42 -4.50
C GLU A 297 8.88 -14.03 -5.98
N ASP A 298 7.83 -13.48 -6.60
CA ASP A 298 7.82 -13.05 -8.00
C ASP A 298 8.48 -11.69 -8.22
N LEU A 299 8.47 -10.83 -7.19
CA LEU A 299 8.86 -9.43 -7.27
C LEU A 299 10.26 -9.19 -7.88
N PRO A 300 11.33 -9.95 -7.56
CA PRO A 300 12.64 -9.79 -8.21
C PRO A 300 12.58 -9.97 -9.74
N ALA A 301 11.81 -10.95 -10.20
CA ALA A 301 11.67 -11.26 -11.61
C ALA A 301 10.75 -10.25 -12.31
N ILE A 302 9.71 -9.75 -11.63
CA ILE A 302 8.86 -8.63 -12.10
C ILE A 302 9.70 -7.36 -12.29
N ILE A 303 10.50 -6.97 -11.28
CA ILE A 303 11.39 -5.81 -11.34
C ILE A 303 12.35 -5.94 -12.51
N SER A 304 12.97 -7.10 -12.68
CA SER A 304 13.93 -7.35 -13.77
C SER A 304 13.27 -7.25 -15.14
N ALA A 305 12.07 -7.82 -15.30
CA ALA A 305 11.31 -7.77 -16.55
C ALA A 305 10.87 -6.35 -16.90
N GLU A 306 10.34 -5.60 -15.93
CA GLU A 306 9.95 -4.19 -16.15
C GLU A 306 11.17 -3.30 -16.42
N ALA A 307 12.28 -3.50 -15.70
CA ALA A 307 13.52 -2.77 -15.96
C ALA A 307 14.07 -3.06 -17.36
N ALA A 308 14.05 -4.31 -17.82
CA ALA A 308 14.46 -4.68 -19.17
C ALA A 308 13.55 -4.06 -20.24
N ARG A 309 12.23 -4.06 -20.00
CA ARG A 309 11.26 -3.43 -20.91
C ARG A 309 11.48 -1.92 -21.02
N ILE A 310 11.69 -1.24 -19.89
CA ILE A 310 11.98 0.20 -19.84
C ILE A 310 13.33 0.48 -20.51
N ALA A 311 14.35 -0.36 -20.29
CA ALA A 311 15.65 -0.23 -20.95
C ALA A 311 15.50 -0.31 -22.47
N ALA A 312 14.71 -1.26 -22.98
CA ALA A 312 14.42 -1.38 -24.41
C ALA A 312 13.72 -0.12 -24.96
N MET A 313 12.75 0.45 -24.23
CA MET A 313 12.10 1.71 -24.60
C MET A 313 13.09 2.88 -24.64
N LEU A 314 14.00 2.93 -23.67
CA LEU A 314 15.08 3.93 -23.59
C LEU A 314 16.26 3.63 -24.53
N ARG A 315 16.21 2.53 -25.29
CA ARG A 315 17.31 2.02 -26.13
C ARG A 315 18.63 1.87 -25.36
N SER A 316 18.54 1.47 -24.11
CA SER A 316 19.68 1.27 -23.20
C SER A 316 19.78 -0.18 -22.74
N SER A 317 20.90 -0.54 -22.10
CA SER A 317 21.05 -1.85 -21.47
C SER A 317 20.29 -1.90 -20.13
N PRO A 318 19.77 -3.08 -19.73
CA PRO A 318 19.13 -3.25 -18.43
C PRO A 318 20.02 -2.76 -17.29
N PRO A 319 19.47 -2.09 -16.27
CA PRO A 319 20.25 -1.59 -15.15
C PRO A 319 20.71 -2.74 -14.26
N THR A 320 21.92 -2.62 -13.73
CA THR A 320 22.39 -3.44 -12.60
C THR A 320 22.16 -2.67 -11.30
N PHE A 321 21.64 -3.32 -10.27
CA PHE A 321 21.42 -2.74 -8.94
C PHE A 321 22.44 -3.28 -7.93
N THR A 322 22.82 -2.46 -6.97
CA THR A 322 23.59 -2.90 -5.79
C THR A 322 22.76 -3.82 -4.88
N PRO A 323 23.37 -4.63 -4.01
CA PRO A 323 22.66 -5.45 -3.02
C PRO A 323 21.67 -4.64 -2.16
N GLU A 324 22.07 -3.45 -1.71
CA GLU A 324 21.26 -2.56 -0.88
C GLU A 324 20.09 -1.96 -1.67
N ALA A 325 20.28 -1.66 -2.96
CA ALA A 325 19.22 -1.21 -3.84
C ALA A 325 18.17 -2.31 -4.08
N TRP A 326 18.63 -3.55 -4.27
CA TRP A 326 17.73 -4.71 -4.34
C TRP A 326 16.94 -4.87 -3.05
N GLU A 327 17.59 -4.82 -1.89
CA GLU A 327 16.92 -4.90 -0.60
C GLU A 327 15.84 -3.82 -0.47
N ARG A 328 16.14 -2.58 -0.87
CA ARG A 328 15.18 -1.47 -0.84
C ARG A 328 14.00 -1.68 -1.79
N LEU A 329 14.22 -2.19 -2.99
CA LEU A 329 13.15 -2.48 -3.95
C LEU A 329 12.25 -3.65 -3.49
N LEU A 330 12.81 -4.66 -2.83
CA LEU A 330 12.08 -5.84 -2.37
C LEU A 330 11.26 -5.60 -1.11
N HIS A 331 11.71 -4.71 -0.22
CA HIS A 331 11.00 -4.38 1.03
C HIS A 331 10.08 -3.17 0.92
N TYR A 332 9.99 -2.55 -0.26
CA TYR A 332 9.05 -1.46 -0.48
C TYR A 332 7.63 -2.02 -0.69
N LEU A 333 6.63 -1.33 -0.14
CA LEU A 333 5.25 -1.87 -0.06
C LEU A 333 4.46 -1.79 -1.37
N TRP A 334 4.94 -1.00 -2.35
CA TRP A 334 4.35 -0.89 -3.70
C TRP A 334 2.82 -0.70 -3.69
N PHE A 335 2.31 0.27 -2.92
CA PHE A 335 0.86 0.56 -2.85
C PHE A 335 0.29 0.93 -4.22
N GLY A 336 1.07 1.58 -5.08
CA GLY A 336 0.69 1.87 -6.45
C GLY A 336 0.99 0.74 -7.44
N ASN A 337 1.41 -0.43 -6.96
CA ASN A 337 1.66 -1.66 -7.73
C ASN A 337 2.56 -1.43 -8.96
N LEU A 338 2.20 -1.99 -10.13
CA LEU A 338 3.01 -1.88 -11.35
C LEU A 338 3.20 -0.42 -11.82
N PRO A 339 2.18 0.46 -11.83
CA PRO A 339 2.38 1.88 -12.15
C PRO A 339 3.45 2.57 -11.30
N GLU A 340 3.46 2.32 -10.00
CA GLU A 340 4.47 2.89 -9.11
C GLU A 340 5.85 2.31 -9.43
N LEU A 341 5.97 0.99 -9.54
CA LEU A 341 7.22 0.31 -9.90
C LEU A 341 7.79 0.83 -11.22
N GLU A 342 6.96 0.91 -12.26
CA GLU A 342 7.35 1.44 -13.57
C GLU A 342 7.83 2.87 -13.47
N ALA A 343 7.13 3.72 -12.72
CA ALA A 343 7.52 5.11 -12.55
C ALA A 343 8.87 5.24 -11.82
N VAL A 344 9.10 4.46 -10.75
CA VAL A 344 10.36 4.46 -9.99
C VAL A 344 11.52 3.99 -10.87
N LEU A 345 11.35 2.87 -11.58
CA LEU A 345 12.37 2.34 -12.49
C LEU A 345 12.64 3.31 -13.64
N ALA A 346 11.62 3.82 -14.31
CA ALA A 346 11.78 4.76 -15.41
C ALA A 346 12.51 6.04 -14.99
N ARG A 347 12.13 6.64 -13.85
CA ARG A 347 12.80 7.82 -13.30
C ARG A 347 14.26 7.54 -12.97
N THR A 348 14.50 6.47 -12.21
CA THR A 348 15.85 6.08 -11.80
C THR A 348 16.73 5.81 -13.02
N MET A 349 16.26 5.03 -13.99
CA MET A 349 17.04 4.66 -15.17
C MET A 349 17.32 5.85 -16.10
N THR A 350 16.43 6.84 -16.14
CA THR A 350 16.57 8.04 -16.98
C THR A 350 17.50 9.07 -16.34
N LEU A 351 17.44 9.24 -15.02
CA LEU A 351 18.11 10.34 -14.31
C LEU A 351 19.42 9.91 -13.64
N VAL A 352 19.53 8.65 -13.23
CA VAL A 352 20.72 8.12 -12.54
C VAL A 352 21.66 7.49 -13.55
N ARG A 353 22.86 8.08 -13.65
CA ARG A 353 23.94 7.60 -14.53
C ARG A 353 24.83 6.55 -13.88
N GLU A 354 24.82 6.45 -12.55
CA GLU A 354 25.64 5.49 -11.80
C GLU A 354 25.23 4.04 -12.08
N ARG A 355 26.23 3.16 -12.23
CA ARG A 355 26.06 1.72 -12.44
C ARG A 355 27.16 0.97 -11.66
N PRO A 356 26.81 -0.01 -10.80
CA PRO A 356 25.45 -0.42 -10.42
C PRO A 356 24.71 0.68 -9.65
N ILE A 357 23.38 0.73 -9.76
CA ILE A 357 22.52 1.74 -9.11
C ILE A 357 22.53 1.49 -7.59
N PRO A 358 22.96 2.47 -6.77
CA PRO A 358 22.93 2.36 -5.32
C PRO A 358 21.54 2.65 -4.73
N ALA A 359 21.29 2.18 -3.51
CA ALA A 359 19.97 2.30 -2.86
C ALA A 359 19.48 3.75 -2.69
N HIS A 360 20.40 4.68 -2.45
CA HIS A 360 20.08 6.10 -2.26
C HIS A 360 19.72 6.81 -3.58
N ALA A 361 20.13 6.26 -4.73
CA ALA A 361 19.84 6.82 -6.04
C ALA A 361 18.48 6.35 -6.59
N LEU A 362 17.80 5.40 -5.94
CA LEU A 362 16.45 4.97 -6.34
C LEU A 362 15.43 6.10 -6.13
N LEU A 363 14.79 6.53 -7.21
CA LEU A 363 13.89 7.69 -7.22
C LEU A 363 12.43 7.28 -7.04
N PHE A 364 12.01 7.13 -5.79
CA PHE A 364 10.62 6.82 -5.44
C PHE A 364 9.66 8.00 -5.68
N ALA A 365 10.15 9.25 -5.60
CA ALA A 365 9.42 10.50 -5.87
C ALA A 365 9.90 11.20 -7.16
N PRO A 366 9.07 11.98 -7.89
CA PRO A 366 9.47 12.66 -9.13
C PRO A 366 10.53 13.75 -8.87
N PRO A 367 11.46 13.99 -9.80
CA PRO A 367 12.46 15.04 -9.65
C PRO A 367 11.77 16.42 -9.60
N GLY A 368 12.03 17.16 -8.53
CA GLY A 368 11.27 18.36 -8.13
C GLY A 368 10.58 18.21 -6.77
N GLN A 369 10.49 16.97 -6.25
CA GLN A 369 9.96 16.67 -4.91
C GLN A 369 10.98 16.02 -3.96
N SER A 370 12.29 16.12 -4.20
CA SER A 370 13.31 15.73 -3.21
C SER A 370 14.71 16.32 -3.47
N THR A 371 15.27 16.93 -2.41
CA THR A 371 16.68 17.17 -2.04
C THR A 371 17.48 18.32 -2.67
N THR A 372 17.82 19.32 -1.84
CA THR A 372 19.12 20.03 -1.90
C THR A 372 20.01 19.54 -0.75
N ALA A 373 20.93 18.63 -1.06
CA ALA A 373 22.21 18.51 -0.39
C ALA A 373 23.30 18.86 -1.42
N GLN A 374 23.86 20.06 -1.24
CA GLN A 374 25.19 20.57 -1.60
C GLN A 374 25.85 20.22 -2.95
N GLY A 375 26.33 21.27 -3.65
CA GLY A 375 27.50 21.16 -4.53
C GLY A 375 27.49 21.98 -5.83
N THR A 376 27.77 23.29 -5.71
CA THR A 376 28.52 24.13 -6.67
C THR A 376 28.30 23.95 -8.19
N THR A 377 27.65 24.91 -8.86
CA THR A 377 28.29 25.79 -9.89
C THR A 377 27.32 26.82 -10.47
N LYS A 378 27.75 28.08 -10.39
CA LYS A 378 27.28 29.33 -11.03
C LYS A 378 26.22 29.18 -12.14
N ALA A 379 24.98 29.58 -11.86
CA ALA A 379 24.00 29.98 -12.87
C ALA A 379 23.88 31.51 -12.89
N ARG A 380 23.98 32.08 -14.10
CA ARG A 380 24.02 33.51 -14.39
C ARG A 380 22.67 34.18 -14.10
N ASN A 381 22.76 35.38 -13.55
CA ASN A 381 21.69 36.34 -13.29
C ASN A 381 20.74 36.53 -14.47
N PHE A 382 19.44 36.39 -14.20
CA PHE A 382 18.40 37.19 -14.84
C PHE A 382 17.46 37.70 -13.74
N ALA A 383 17.44 39.01 -13.54
CA ALA A 383 16.53 39.68 -12.63
C ALA A 383 15.14 39.81 -13.28
N PRO A 384 14.02 39.61 -12.55
CA PRO A 384 12.70 39.95 -13.04
C PRO A 384 12.38 41.43 -12.72
N PRO A 385 11.54 42.09 -13.53
CA PRO A 385 11.00 43.41 -13.18
C PRO A 385 9.90 43.25 -12.13
N SER A 386 9.87 44.22 -11.22
CA SER A 386 8.92 44.42 -10.13
C SER A 386 7.49 44.72 -10.62
N THR A 387 6.46 44.11 -10.02
CA THR A 387 5.17 44.80 -9.72
C THR A 387 4.26 44.01 -8.77
N GLU A 388 4.06 44.59 -7.58
CA GLU A 388 2.82 44.75 -6.81
C GLU A 388 1.77 43.62 -6.70
N GLY A 389 1.64 43.12 -5.46
CA GLY A 389 0.37 43.10 -4.72
C GLY A 389 -0.76 42.22 -5.25
N LYS A 390 -0.71 40.90 -4.98
CA LYS A 390 -1.90 40.04 -4.94
C LYS A 390 -1.79 39.01 -3.81
N GLN A 391 -2.84 38.95 -3.00
CA GLN A 391 -3.07 37.94 -1.95
C GLN A 391 -2.82 36.52 -2.47
N LEU A 392 -2.12 35.69 -1.68
CA LEU A 392 -1.96 34.27 -1.98
C LEU A 392 -3.34 33.56 -1.95
N PRO A 393 -3.62 32.63 -2.88
CA PRO A 393 -4.80 31.79 -2.81
C PRO A 393 -4.68 30.79 -1.65
N SER A 394 -5.77 30.58 -0.92
CA SER A 394 -5.91 29.48 0.03
C SER A 394 -5.67 28.15 -0.67
N LEU A 395 -4.91 27.25 -0.03
CA LEU A 395 -4.67 25.89 -0.53
C LEU A 395 -6.01 25.19 -0.78
N SER A 396 -6.14 24.55 -1.94
CA SER A 396 -7.33 23.74 -2.25
C SER A 396 -7.40 22.54 -1.29
N THR A 397 -8.62 22.10 -0.94
CA THR A 397 -8.88 20.97 -0.02
C THR A 397 -8.09 19.70 -0.39
N THR A 398 -7.86 19.47 -1.67
CA THR A 398 -7.03 18.37 -2.20
C THR A 398 -5.55 18.50 -1.82
N GLN A 399 -4.98 19.70 -1.84
CA GLN A 399 -3.58 19.95 -1.46
C GLN A 399 -3.37 19.80 0.06
N GLN A 400 -4.36 20.20 0.87
CA GLN A 400 -4.32 19.97 2.32
C GLN A 400 -4.36 18.47 2.66
N LEU A 401 -5.18 17.70 1.92
CA LEU A 401 -5.25 16.25 2.08
C LEU A 401 -3.93 15.56 1.70
N GLU A 402 -3.29 16.00 0.62
CA GLU A 402 -1.98 15.49 0.19
C GLU A 402 -0.87 15.75 1.22
N VAL A 403 -0.86 16.93 1.85
CA VAL A 403 0.08 17.28 2.92
C VAL A 403 -0.19 16.45 4.19
N LEU A 404 -1.46 16.26 4.56
CA LEU A 404 -1.85 15.39 5.69
C LEU A 404 -1.47 13.93 5.45
N LEU A 405 -1.68 13.41 4.25
CA LEU A 405 -1.28 12.05 3.86
C LEU A 405 0.25 11.87 3.91
N HIS A 406 1.00 12.90 3.50
CA HIS A 406 2.46 12.89 3.55
C HIS A 406 2.99 12.85 4.99
N GLU A 407 2.45 13.71 5.88
CA GLU A 407 2.84 13.73 7.29
C GLU A 407 2.41 12.46 8.03
N LEU A 408 1.22 11.92 7.73
CA LEU A 408 0.79 10.63 8.26
C LEU A 408 1.79 9.53 7.91
N ALA A 409 2.21 9.47 6.64
CA ALA A 409 3.19 8.47 6.20
C ALA A 409 4.53 8.64 6.94
N HIS A 410 4.96 9.87 7.20
CA HIS A 410 6.18 10.16 7.95
C HIS A 410 6.05 9.78 9.44
N GLU A 411 4.93 10.10 10.09
CA GLU A 411 4.68 9.77 11.49
C GLU A 411 4.48 8.28 11.73
N LEU A 412 3.89 7.52 10.78
CA LEU A 412 3.77 6.07 10.83
C LEU A 412 5.10 5.35 10.53
N LYS A 413 5.93 5.93 9.66
CA LYS A 413 7.25 5.37 9.33
C LYS A 413 8.18 5.31 10.54
N ASN A 414 8.09 6.27 11.46
CA ASN A 414 8.94 6.33 12.65
C ASN A 414 8.79 5.10 13.58
N PRO A 415 7.59 4.76 14.09
CA PRO A 415 7.42 3.56 14.89
C PRO A 415 7.66 2.28 14.06
N LEU A 416 7.41 2.28 12.74
CA LEU A 416 7.73 1.13 11.88
C LEU A 416 9.24 0.89 11.79
N VAL A 417 10.04 1.96 11.76
CA VAL A 417 11.51 1.86 11.81
C VAL A 417 11.96 1.34 13.17
N THR A 418 11.33 1.75 14.27
CA THR A 418 11.62 1.23 15.62
C THR A 418 11.35 -0.28 15.69
N ILE A 419 10.17 -0.74 15.27
CA ILE A 419 9.81 -2.17 15.24
C ILE A 419 10.76 -2.95 14.32
N LYS A 420 11.12 -2.39 13.16
CA LYS A 420 12.09 -2.99 12.24
C LYS A 420 13.48 -3.10 12.87
N THR A 421 13.95 -2.08 13.56
CA THR A 421 15.26 -2.05 14.24
C THR A 421 15.31 -3.08 15.36
N ILE A 422 14.23 -3.20 16.14
CA ILE A 422 14.05 -4.24 17.16
C ILE A 422 14.08 -5.63 16.53
N SER A 423 13.32 -5.84 15.46
CA SER A 423 13.25 -7.13 14.75
C SER A 423 14.60 -7.54 14.15
N GLN A 424 15.37 -6.59 13.62
CA GLN A 424 16.71 -6.82 13.05
C GLN A 424 17.78 -7.11 14.11
N HIS A 425 17.58 -6.68 15.36
CA HIS A 425 18.52 -6.87 16.46
C HIS A 425 17.99 -7.79 17.56
N LEU A 426 16.91 -8.52 17.28
CA LEU A 426 16.17 -9.32 18.25
C LEU A 426 17.04 -10.39 18.92
N GLU A 427 17.88 -11.10 18.16
CA GLU A 427 18.80 -12.11 18.70
C GLU A 427 19.86 -11.50 19.65
N ARG A 428 20.27 -10.26 19.41
CA ARG A 428 21.24 -9.53 20.24
C ARG A 428 20.59 -8.97 21.51
N LEU A 429 19.32 -8.56 21.41
CA LEU A 429 18.56 -7.94 22.49
C LEU A 429 17.88 -8.98 23.40
N LEU A 430 17.62 -10.21 22.94
CA LEU A 430 17.01 -11.28 23.77
C LEU A 430 18.03 -12.07 24.63
N GLY A 431 19.31 -11.68 24.58
CA GLY A 431 20.43 -12.36 25.25
C GLY A 431 20.41 -12.27 26.77
N ASP A 432 19.78 -11.25 27.34
CA ASP A 432 19.59 -11.04 28.77
C ASP A 432 18.16 -10.58 29.11
N GLU A 433 17.81 -10.59 30.40
CA GLU A 433 16.48 -10.22 30.89
C GLU A 433 16.15 -8.73 30.64
N THR A 434 17.17 -7.87 30.77
CA THR A 434 17.09 -6.43 30.51
C THR A 434 16.78 -6.08 29.05
N GLY A 435 17.37 -6.80 28.09
CA GLY A 435 17.11 -6.56 26.68
C GLY A 435 15.74 -7.09 26.23
N ARG A 436 15.20 -8.13 26.88
CA ARG A 436 13.80 -8.58 26.67
C ARG A 436 12.79 -7.52 27.11
N GLU A 437 13.02 -6.91 28.27
CA GLU A 437 12.19 -5.81 28.78
C GLU A 437 12.26 -4.59 27.85
N GLN A 438 13.45 -4.20 27.39
CA GLN A 438 13.61 -3.11 26.43
C GLN A 438 12.94 -3.37 25.08
N VAL A 439 13.01 -4.61 24.56
CA VAL A 439 12.31 -4.99 23.33
C VAL A 439 10.81 -4.90 23.49
N ALA A 440 10.26 -5.44 24.59
CA ALA A 440 8.84 -5.39 24.87
C ALA A 440 8.35 -3.95 25.05
N GLN A 441 9.12 -3.11 25.76
CA GLN A 441 8.82 -1.71 25.98
C GLN A 441 8.85 -0.92 24.67
N LEU A 442 9.94 -0.99 23.89
CA LEU A 442 10.08 -0.21 22.66
C LEU A 442 9.10 -0.66 21.55
N ALA A 443 8.78 -1.95 21.50
CA ALA A 443 7.76 -2.48 20.59
C ALA A 443 6.35 -2.03 21.02
N GLY A 444 6.04 -2.11 22.31
CA GLY A 444 4.78 -1.61 22.88
C GLY A 444 4.61 -0.12 22.62
N GLU A 445 5.62 0.70 22.95
CA GLU A 445 5.61 2.15 22.71
C GLU A 445 5.45 2.50 21.22
N ALA A 446 6.06 1.72 20.31
CA ALA A 446 5.91 1.91 18.87
C ALA A 446 4.49 1.57 18.39
N VAL A 447 3.89 0.48 18.88
CA VAL A 447 2.52 0.07 18.56
C VAL A 447 1.52 1.09 19.13
N ASP A 448 1.64 1.45 20.40
CA ASP A 448 0.78 2.45 21.06
C ASP A 448 0.88 3.82 20.38
N ARG A 449 2.05 4.13 19.81
CA ARG A 449 2.21 5.33 18.99
C ARG A 449 1.47 5.23 17.65
N MET A 450 1.53 4.08 16.97
CA MET A 450 0.77 3.86 15.73
C MET A 450 -0.73 3.94 15.98
N ASP A 451 -1.23 3.29 17.03
CA ASP A 451 -2.64 3.31 17.38
C ASP A 451 -3.14 4.73 17.68
N ARG A 452 -2.34 5.53 18.40
CA ARG A 452 -2.67 6.96 18.64
C ARG A 452 -2.70 7.79 17.36
N ILE A 453 -1.76 7.58 16.43
CA ILE A 453 -1.74 8.28 15.14
C ILE A 453 -2.97 7.89 14.30
N LEU A 454 -3.30 6.60 14.27
CA LEU A 454 -4.44 6.08 13.53
C LEU A 454 -5.78 6.56 14.11
N ASP A 455 -5.96 6.51 15.43
CA ASP A 455 -7.17 7.00 16.10
C ASP A 455 -7.36 8.50 15.86
N ASN A 456 -6.29 9.30 15.98
CA ASN A 456 -6.35 10.73 15.65
C ASN A 456 -6.79 10.98 14.19
N LEU A 457 -6.30 10.18 13.24
CA LEU A 457 -6.72 10.29 11.84
C LEU A 457 -8.17 9.87 11.64
N LEU A 458 -8.61 8.77 12.25
CA LEU A 458 -9.98 8.28 12.15
C LEU A 458 -10.98 9.26 12.77
N ARG A 459 -10.63 9.87 13.91
CA ARG A 459 -11.41 10.95 14.52
C ARG A 459 -11.47 12.17 13.60
N PHE A 460 -10.34 12.58 13.01
CA PHE A 460 -10.31 13.66 12.01
C PHE A 460 -11.18 13.37 10.78
N ALA A 461 -11.10 12.15 10.22
CA ALA A 461 -11.84 11.73 9.04
C ALA A 461 -13.36 11.65 9.27
N ARG A 462 -13.81 11.43 10.51
CA ARG A 462 -15.22 11.48 10.89
C ARG A 462 -15.80 12.90 10.89
N TYR A 463 -14.96 13.93 11.02
CA TYR A 463 -15.41 15.32 10.98
C TYR A 463 -15.59 15.80 9.54
N GLY A 464 -16.87 15.93 9.15
CA GLY A 464 -17.30 16.51 7.88
C GLY A 464 -17.43 18.04 7.93
N THR A 465 -18.48 18.58 7.33
CA THR A 465 -18.82 20.01 7.44
C THR A 465 -19.24 20.38 8.86
N PRO A 466 -18.70 21.46 9.46
CA PRO A 466 -19.01 21.83 10.84
C PRO A 466 -20.45 22.28 11.03
N THR A 467 -21.07 21.82 12.12
CA THR A 467 -22.35 22.33 12.61
C THR A 467 -22.10 23.53 13.52
N LEU A 468 -22.24 24.74 12.96
CA LEU A 468 -21.94 25.98 13.69
C LEU A 468 -23.01 26.26 14.76
N GLU A 469 -22.64 26.08 16.02
CA GLU A 469 -23.51 26.33 17.18
C GLU A 469 -22.95 27.46 18.04
N LYS A 470 -23.81 28.07 18.87
CA LYS A 470 -23.39 29.06 19.86
C LYS A 470 -22.76 28.32 21.05
N THR A 471 -21.45 28.48 21.22
CA THR A 471 -20.68 27.89 22.32
C THR A 471 -19.80 28.93 23.00
N SER A 472 -19.14 28.59 24.11
CA SER A 472 -18.17 29.46 24.77
C SER A 472 -16.76 28.90 24.58
N VAL A 473 -15.76 29.77 24.58
CA VAL A 473 -14.35 29.36 24.48
C VAL A 473 -13.98 28.40 25.63
N ASN A 474 -14.47 28.66 26.84
CA ASN A 474 -14.23 27.78 27.98
C ASN A 474 -14.84 26.38 27.80
N ALA A 475 -16.00 26.26 27.13
CA ALA A 475 -16.66 24.97 26.90
C ALA A 475 -15.89 24.05 25.95
N VAL A 476 -15.07 24.59 25.04
CA VAL A 476 -14.20 23.80 24.13
C VAL A 476 -12.79 23.62 24.68
N LEU A 477 -12.30 24.58 25.47
CA LEU A 477 -10.94 24.56 26.00
C LEU A 477 -10.80 23.70 27.27
N ALA A 478 -11.80 23.71 28.16
CA ALA A 478 -11.74 22.93 29.39
C ALA A 478 -11.65 21.40 29.15
N PRO A 479 -12.43 20.80 28.22
CA PRO A 479 -12.26 19.38 27.89
C PRO A 479 -10.90 19.09 27.24
N ALA A 480 -10.41 19.97 26.36
CA ALA A 480 -9.10 19.81 25.73
C ALA A 480 -7.95 19.84 26.76
N LEU A 481 -8.05 20.67 27.81
CA LEU A 481 -7.09 20.71 28.91
C LEU A 481 -7.20 19.51 29.85
N ALA A 482 -8.42 18.97 30.06
CA ALA A 482 -8.62 17.78 30.88
C ALA A 482 -7.89 16.55 30.30
N GLU A 483 -7.89 16.38 28.98
CA GLU A 483 -7.15 15.33 28.27
C GLU A 483 -5.62 15.46 28.39
N LEU A 484 -5.12 16.66 28.72
CA LEU A 484 -3.70 16.94 28.87
C LEU A 484 -3.24 16.94 30.34
N ALA A 485 -4.16 16.83 31.30
CA ALA A 485 -3.85 16.95 32.72
C ALA A 485 -2.79 15.93 33.17
N SER A 486 -2.87 14.68 32.68
CA SER A 486 -1.88 13.64 33.01
C SER A 486 -0.48 14.00 32.51
N VAL A 487 -0.38 14.48 31.26
CA VAL A 487 0.89 14.81 30.61
C VAL A 487 1.52 16.06 31.23
N LEU A 488 0.69 17.06 31.57
CA LEU A 488 1.13 18.27 32.25
C LEU A 488 1.69 17.96 33.65
N SER A 489 1.03 17.06 34.38
CA SER A 489 1.48 16.59 35.69
C SER A 489 2.79 15.80 35.61
N GLU A 490 2.89 14.86 34.66
CA GLU A 490 4.08 14.04 34.45
C GLU A 490 5.32 14.89 34.13
N LYS A 491 5.17 15.90 33.28
CA LYS A 491 6.26 16.84 32.94
C LYS A 491 6.43 18.01 33.93
N GLN A 492 5.66 18.06 35.01
CA GLN A 492 5.66 19.16 35.99
C GLN A 492 5.47 20.55 35.35
N ILE A 493 4.69 20.64 34.28
CA ILE A 493 4.44 21.90 33.58
C ILE A 493 3.48 22.76 34.41
N VAL A 494 3.87 24.00 34.68
CA VAL A 494 3.04 24.96 35.39
C VAL A 494 2.05 25.59 34.41
N LEU A 495 0.77 25.23 34.52
CA LEU A 495 -0.31 25.79 33.71
C LEU A 495 -0.88 27.05 34.38
N HIS A 496 -0.66 28.22 33.77
CA HIS A 496 -1.38 29.45 34.11
C HIS A 496 -2.60 29.60 33.19
N TYR A 497 -3.76 29.18 33.68
CA TYR A 497 -5.01 29.26 32.94
C TYR A 497 -5.88 30.38 33.49
N LEU A 498 -6.15 31.41 32.67
CA LEU A 498 -7.15 32.43 32.95
C LEU A 498 -8.36 32.21 32.03
N PRO A 499 -9.53 31.81 32.56
CA PRO A 499 -10.68 31.50 31.72
C PRO A 499 -11.22 32.76 31.01
N PRO A 500 -11.50 32.70 29.69
CA PRO A 500 -12.25 33.74 28.99
C PRO A 500 -13.70 33.79 29.51
N GLU A 501 -14.05 34.81 30.30
CA GLU A 501 -15.43 35.01 30.78
C GLU A 501 -16.29 35.76 29.74
N GLY A 502 -17.49 35.26 29.47
CA GLY A 502 -18.56 35.99 28.75
C GLY A 502 -18.48 36.05 27.22
N ALA A 503 -17.44 35.49 26.58
CA ALA A 503 -17.29 35.51 25.12
C ALA A 503 -17.98 34.32 24.43
N TRP A 504 -19.09 34.58 23.73
CA TRP A 504 -19.79 33.58 22.91
C TRP A 504 -19.20 33.51 21.50
N ILE A 505 -18.90 32.29 21.04
CA ILE A 505 -18.32 32.01 19.74
C ILE A 505 -19.25 31.12 18.92
N GLN A 506 -19.14 31.21 17.59
CA GLN A 506 -19.79 30.29 16.67
C GLN A 506 -18.82 29.20 16.23
N GLY A 507 -19.22 27.94 16.37
CA GLY A 507 -18.39 26.81 15.93
C GLY A 507 -18.97 25.48 16.33
N ASP A 508 -18.48 24.41 15.71
CA ASP A 508 -18.77 23.04 16.10
C ASP A 508 -17.96 22.72 17.38
N PRO A 509 -18.61 22.50 18.54
CA PRO A 509 -17.91 22.30 19.80
C PRO A 509 -16.98 21.09 19.78
N ALA A 510 -17.36 20.01 19.10
CA ALA A 510 -16.57 18.79 19.05
C ALA A 510 -15.33 18.96 18.17
N GLN A 511 -15.47 19.61 17.01
CA GLN A 511 -14.33 19.91 16.13
C GLN A 511 -13.35 20.89 16.76
N LEU A 512 -13.86 21.96 17.40
CA LEU A 512 -13.02 22.95 18.08
C LEU A 512 -12.28 22.35 19.27
N THR A 513 -12.93 21.50 20.06
CA THR A 513 -12.30 20.78 21.17
C THR A 513 -11.16 19.90 20.66
N PHE A 514 -11.40 19.10 19.61
CA PHE A 514 -10.39 18.22 19.04
C PHE A 514 -9.23 19.00 18.38
N ALA A 515 -9.51 20.15 17.76
CA ALA A 515 -8.49 21.04 17.21
C ALA A 515 -7.58 21.61 18.31
N LEU A 516 -8.16 22.10 19.42
CA LEU A 516 -7.42 22.62 20.56
C LEU A 516 -6.62 21.53 21.27
N GLU A 517 -7.18 20.33 21.40
CA GLU A 517 -6.48 19.17 21.96
C GLU A 517 -5.21 18.86 21.16
N ASN A 518 -5.31 18.74 19.83
CA ASN A 518 -4.18 18.44 18.97
C ASN A 518 -3.10 19.54 18.99
N LEU A 519 -3.53 20.80 19.04
CA LEU A 519 -2.62 21.95 19.12
C LEU A 519 -1.86 21.95 20.45
N LEU A 520 -2.58 21.89 21.56
CA LEU A 520 -1.99 21.93 22.90
C LEU A 520 -1.11 20.70 23.17
N ARG A 521 -1.52 19.52 22.70
CA ARG A 521 -0.70 18.30 22.79
C ARG A 521 0.62 18.44 22.04
N ALA A 522 0.60 19.09 20.87
CA ALA A 522 1.81 19.35 20.11
C ALA A 522 2.73 20.35 20.81
N VAL A 523 2.18 21.41 21.44
CA VAL A 523 2.95 22.36 22.25
C VAL A 523 3.57 21.68 23.47
N VAL A 524 2.77 20.95 24.25
CA VAL A 524 3.21 20.27 25.49
C VAL A 524 4.26 19.20 25.24
N ARG A 525 4.21 18.53 24.07
CA ARG A 525 5.23 17.53 23.69
C ARG A 525 6.63 18.12 23.67
N ASP A 526 6.78 19.36 23.21
CA ASP A 526 8.09 19.98 22.95
C ASP A 526 8.55 20.91 24.09
N LEU A 527 7.74 21.02 25.16
CA LEU A 527 8.07 21.69 26.40
C LEU A 527 8.99 20.85 27.30
N GLU A 528 9.97 21.52 27.89
CA GLU A 528 10.87 20.98 28.90
C GLU A 528 10.16 20.83 30.25
N GLU A 529 10.66 19.95 31.11
CA GLU A 529 10.12 19.71 32.46
C GLU A 529 10.21 20.99 33.31
N GLY A 530 9.15 21.29 34.08
CA GLY A 530 9.09 22.49 34.93
C GLY A 530 8.82 23.81 34.18
N SER A 531 8.60 23.76 32.87
CA SER A 531 8.26 24.94 32.06
C SER A 531 6.86 25.47 32.35
N THR A 532 6.59 26.71 31.93
CA THR A 532 5.31 27.39 32.17
C THR A 532 4.52 27.56 30.87
N LEU A 533 3.27 27.10 30.86
CA LEU A 533 2.31 27.30 29.78
C LEU A 533 1.21 28.26 30.26
N SER A 534 1.05 29.41 29.63
CA SER A 534 0.00 30.37 29.97
C SER A 534 -1.05 30.45 28.88
N ILE A 535 -2.33 30.37 29.24
CA ILE A 535 -3.47 30.55 28.33
C ILE A 535 -4.33 31.68 28.89
N GLU A 536 -4.41 32.77 28.14
CA GLU A 536 -5.08 34.00 28.55
C GLU A 536 -6.09 34.47 27.47
N PRO A 537 -7.18 35.14 27.86
CA PRO A 537 -8.12 35.73 26.90
C PRO A 537 -7.52 36.97 26.23
N LEU A 538 -7.79 37.15 24.94
CA LEU A 538 -7.37 38.35 24.22
C LEU A 538 -8.38 39.48 24.45
N VAL A 539 -7.94 40.54 25.15
CA VAL A 539 -8.77 41.68 25.58
C VAL A 539 -9.56 42.29 24.40
N GLY A 540 -10.88 42.41 24.57
CA GLY A 540 -11.76 43.02 23.55
C GLY A 540 -12.09 42.13 22.34
N SER A 541 -11.79 40.83 22.42
CA SER A 541 -12.07 39.88 21.35
C SER A 541 -12.62 38.55 21.88
N THR A 542 -13.10 37.70 20.98
CA THR A 542 -13.49 36.31 21.26
C THR A 542 -12.32 35.33 21.20
N GLY A 543 -11.07 35.82 21.17
CA GLY A 543 -9.87 35.01 20.99
C GLY A 543 -9.13 34.63 22.28
N ILE A 544 -8.17 33.73 22.13
CA ILE A 544 -7.24 33.31 23.19
C ILE A 544 -5.80 33.48 22.73
N GLU A 545 -4.93 33.69 23.71
CA GLU A 545 -3.49 33.75 23.56
C GLU A 545 -2.84 32.66 24.40
N ILE A 546 -2.01 31.84 23.76
CA ILE A 546 -1.28 30.74 24.38
C ILE A 546 0.20 31.10 24.34
N ARG A 547 0.84 31.33 25.50
CA ARG A 547 2.27 31.64 25.59
C ARG A 547 3.05 30.53 26.26
N PHE A 548 4.23 30.25 25.74
CA PHE A 548 5.11 29.21 26.25
C PHE A 548 6.58 29.51 25.94
N PRO A 549 7.54 28.98 26.73
CA PRO A 549 8.97 29.20 26.49
C PRO A 549 9.43 28.48 25.23
N ARG A 550 10.40 29.09 24.55
CA ARG A 550 11.00 28.54 23.34
C ARG A 550 12.00 27.45 23.72
N SER A 551 11.72 26.20 23.35
CA SER A 551 12.68 25.10 23.52
C SER A 551 13.74 25.10 22.42
N GLN A 552 14.96 24.64 22.73
CA GLN A 552 16.04 24.47 21.72
C GLN A 552 15.74 23.33 20.73
N GLY A 553 14.66 22.57 20.95
CA GLY A 553 14.20 21.45 20.14
C GLY A 553 13.26 21.85 19.00
N ALA A 554 13.85 22.28 17.87
CA ALA A 554 13.41 22.05 16.50
C ALA A 554 11.98 22.43 16.01
N VAL A 555 10.98 22.84 16.80
CA VAL A 555 9.63 23.14 16.28
C VAL A 555 9.44 24.61 15.94
N VAL A 556 9.96 25.52 16.77
CA VAL A 556 9.80 26.97 16.57
C VAL A 556 10.76 27.54 15.51
N GLU A 557 11.94 26.95 15.32
CA GLU A 557 12.84 27.34 14.22
C GLU A 557 12.32 26.92 12.83
N ARG A 558 11.42 25.95 12.74
CA ARG A 558 10.81 25.49 11.49
C ARG A 558 9.62 26.36 11.06
N LEU A 559 8.87 26.91 12.01
CA LEU A 559 7.70 27.77 11.74
C LEU A 559 8.10 29.20 11.28
N ARG A 560 9.24 29.72 11.76
CA ARG A 560 9.68 31.10 11.46
C ARG A 560 10.28 31.35 10.08
N ARG A 561 10.73 30.33 9.34
CA ARG A 561 11.40 30.55 8.03
C ARG A 561 10.48 31.00 6.89
N PHE A 562 9.19 31.22 7.16
CA PHE A 562 8.21 31.54 6.12
C PHE A 562 7.44 32.84 6.31
N VAL A 563 7.63 33.53 7.45
CA VAL A 563 6.88 34.77 7.72
C VAL A 563 7.69 36.02 7.40
N ASP A 564 9.03 35.96 7.41
CA ASP A 564 9.85 37.19 7.38
C ASP A 564 10.75 37.43 6.16
N GLU A 565 10.90 36.54 5.16
CA GLU A 565 11.70 36.87 3.96
C GLU A 565 11.10 36.38 2.64
N GLU A 566 11.02 37.32 1.69
CA GLU A 566 10.75 37.10 0.28
C GLU A 566 11.74 36.10 -0.34
N GLY A 567 11.24 35.01 -0.94
CA GLY A 567 12.05 34.18 -1.85
C GLY A 567 11.73 32.69 -1.86
N SER A 568 11.26 32.21 -3.00
CA SER A 568 11.24 30.82 -3.49
C SER A 568 11.98 29.74 -2.66
N GLY A 569 11.23 28.75 -2.15
CA GLY A 569 11.78 27.47 -1.67
C GLY A 569 10.81 26.72 -0.77
N SER A 570 10.39 25.51 -1.15
CA SER A 570 9.39 24.67 -0.46
C SER A 570 9.72 24.40 1.01
N SER A 571 8.74 24.73 1.87
CA SER A 571 8.72 24.77 3.34
C SER A 571 9.10 23.48 4.10
N PRO A 572 9.60 23.58 5.35
CA PRO A 572 9.60 22.46 6.30
C PRO A 572 8.17 22.17 6.79
N LEU A 573 7.82 20.89 6.89
CA LEU A 573 6.47 20.42 7.20
C LEU A 573 6.08 20.69 8.67
N GLU A 574 4.88 21.23 8.89
CA GLU A 574 4.24 21.37 10.21
C GLU A 574 3.94 19.97 10.79
N PRO A 575 4.16 19.70 12.10
CA PRO A 575 3.77 18.43 12.72
C PRO A 575 2.28 18.13 12.53
N LEU A 576 1.92 16.85 12.40
CA LEU A 576 0.55 16.42 12.07
C LEU A 576 -0.52 17.03 12.98
N GLY A 577 -0.24 17.16 14.28
CA GLY A 577 -1.14 17.79 15.25
C GLY A 577 -1.46 19.26 14.94
N PHE A 578 -0.48 20.05 14.48
CA PHE A 578 -0.69 21.45 14.09
C PHE A 578 -1.51 21.55 12.80
N LEU A 579 -1.25 20.69 11.83
CA LEU A 579 -2.02 20.65 10.57
C LEU A 579 -3.49 20.28 10.79
N ILE A 580 -3.76 19.26 11.61
CA ILE A 580 -5.12 18.86 11.99
C ILE A 580 -5.83 20.03 12.69
N ALA A 581 -5.17 20.63 13.69
CA ALA A 581 -5.72 21.76 14.43
C ALA A 581 -6.04 22.93 13.51
N ARG A 582 -5.10 23.33 12.65
CA ARG A 582 -5.28 24.42 11.69
C ARG A 582 -6.41 24.15 10.71
N SER A 583 -6.48 22.94 10.14
CA SER A 583 -7.56 22.57 9.20
C SER A 583 -8.94 22.66 9.84
N LEU A 584 -9.08 22.16 11.08
CA LEU A 584 -10.36 22.20 11.80
C LEU A 584 -10.73 23.60 12.27
N LEU A 585 -9.75 24.42 12.71
CA LEU A 585 -9.97 25.83 13.05
C LEU A 585 -10.43 26.62 11.81
N GLU A 586 -9.76 26.44 10.67
CA GLU A 586 -10.13 27.08 9.40
C GLU A 586 -11.54 26.66 8.93
N ARG A 587 -11.90 25.36 9.03
CA ARG A 587 -13.26 24.87 8.76
C ARG A 587 -14.31 25.56 9.63
N ASN A 588 -13.98 25.79 10.90
CA ASN A 588 -14.83 26.50 11.86
C ASN A 588 -14.71 28.04 11.78
N ARG A 589 -14.06 28.58 10.73
CA ARG A 589 -13.86 30.02 10.51
C ARG A 589 -13.05 30.72 11.61
N ALA A 590 -12.30 29.96 12.41
CA ALA A 590 -11.33 30.48 13.35
C ALA A 590 -9.99 30.71 12.64
N THR A 591 -9.20 31.67 13.11
CA THR A 591 -7.86 31.95 12.58
C THR A 591 -6.81 31.69 13.65
N LEU A 592 -5.75 30.99 13.27
CA LEU A 592 -4.58 30.74 14.11
C LEU A 592 -3.42 31.60 13.59
N ARG A 593 -2.77 32.34 14.48
CA ARG A 593 -1.56 33.11 14.22
C ARG A 593 -0.48 32.73 15.21
N GLU A 594 0.76 32.76 14.75
CA GLU A 594 1.92 32.52 15.59
C GLU A 594 2.81 33.75 15.57
N GLN A 595 3.26 34.13 16.75
CA GLN A 595 4.29 35.13 16.96
C GLN A 595 5.33 34.52 17.88
N SER A 596 6.59 34.81 17.62
CA SER A 596 7.67 34.46 18.51
C SER A 596 8.43 35.74 18.79
N GLU A 597 8.88 35.95 20.01
CA GLU A 597 9.75 37.07 20.41
C GLU A 597 10.79 36.53 21.40
N ASP A 598 12.07 36.81 21.16
CA ASP A 598 13.20 36.32 21.97
C ASP A 598 13.14 34.82 22.29
N ALA A 599 12.81 34.50 23.55
CA ALA A 599 12.75 33.18 24.18
C ALA A 599 11.30 32.71 24.48
N ARG A 600 10.28 33.37 23.92
CA ARG A 600 8.87 33.02 24.12
C ARG A 600 8.13 32.93 22.79
N CYS A 601 7.19 31.99 22.73
CA CYS A 601 6.28 31.79 21.62
C CYS A 601 4.86 32.09 22.08
N THR A 602 4.10 32.73 21.20
CA THR A 602 2.73 33.18 21.41
C THR A 602 1.88 32.70 20.24
N LEU A 603 0.90 31.84 20.51
CA LEU A 603 -0.14 31.45 19.56
C LEU A 603 -1.42 32.22 19.86
N THR A 604 -1.94 32.94 18.87
CA THR A 604 -3.19 33.69 18.96
C THR A 604 -4.26 32.98 18.13
N ILE A 605 -5.36 32.60 18.77
CA ILE A 605 -6.53 32.01 18.09
C ILE A 605 -7.68 32.99 18.18
N LEU A 606 -8.22 33.39 17.04
CA LEU A 606 -9.42 34.24 16.96
C LEU A 606 -10.60 33.41 16.47
N PHE A 607 -11.59 33.24 17.33
CA PHE A 607 -12.85 32.56 17.00
C PHE A 607 -13.89 33.56 16.47
N PRO A 608 -14.77 33.16 15.55
CA PRO A 608 -15.83 34.03 15.07
C PRO A 608 -16.87 34.29 16.20
N PRO A 609 -17.27 35.54 16.45
CA PRO A 609 -18.24 35.86 17.49
C PRO A 609 -19.62 35.30 17.15
N ALA A 610 -20.33 34.80 18.15
CA ALA A 610 -21.73 34.40 17.97
C ALA A 610 -22.59 35.65 17.82
N THR A 611 -22.94 36.02 16.60
CA THR A 611 -23.93 37.08 16.36
C THR A 611 -25.29 36.62 16.89
N GLY A 612 -25.72 37.23 17.99
CA GLY A 612 -27.11 37.24 18.42
C GLY A 612 -27.69 38.63 18.11
N THR A 613 -28.80 38.63 17.39
CA THR A 613 -29.80 39.69 17.31
C THR A 613 -29.75 40.69 18.47
N GLU A 614 -29.74 41.98 18.13
CA GLU A 614 -30.26 43.04 18.99
C GLU A 614 -31.65 42.63 19.46
N GLU A 615 -31.75 42.06 20.67
CA GLU A 615 -32.99 42.11 21.41
C GLU A 615 -33.14 43.54 21.91
N THR A 616 -34.05 44.24 21.25
CA THR A 616 -34.70 45.47 21.64
C THR A 616 -34.84 45.55 23.17
N TYR A 617 -33.92 46.25 23.83
CA TYR A 617 -34.19 46.77 25.17
C TYR A 617 -35.26 47.85 24.99
N ALA A 618 -36.49 47.45 25.23
CA ALA A 618 -37.61 48.36 25.39
C ALA A 618 -37.23 49.45 26.41
N GLU A 619 -37.34 50.70 25.97
CA GLU A 619 -37.37 51.86 26.84
C GLU A 619 -38.56 51.74 27.80
N THR A 620 -38.35 51.15 28.97
CA THR A 620 -39.28 51.29 30.09
C THR A 620 -38.50 51.28 31.39
N SER A 621 -37.91 52.42 31.74
CA SER A 621 -38.10 53.09 33.05
C SER A 621 -36.97 54.10 33.34
N ARG A 622 -37.10 55.32 32.80
CA ARG A 622 -36.62 56.53 33.47
C ARG A 622 -37.83 57.34 33.94
N PHE A 623 -38.34 56.96 35.11
CA PHE A 623 -38.96 57.87 36.05
C PHE A 623 -38.72 57.30 37.45
N ASN A 624 -37.62 57.70 38.07
CA ASN A 624 -37.66 58.07 39.47
C ASN A 624 -36.55 59.08 39.79
N ARG A 625 -37.00 60.17 40.41
CA ARG A 625 -36.31 61.40 40.77
C ARG A 625 -35.28 61.17 41.88
N GLY A 626 -34.25 62.02 41.88
CA GLY A 626 -33.28 62.20 42.96
C GLY A 626 -32.16 63.10 42.50
#